data_AF-A0A0G0Z6J4-F1
#
_entry.id   AF-A0A0G0Z6J4-F1
#
_cell.length_a   1.000
_cell.length_b   1.000
_cell.length_c   1.000
_cell.angle_alpha   90.00
_cell.angle_beta   90.00
_cell.angle_gamma   90.00
#
_symmetry.space_group_name_H-M   'P 1'
#
loop_
_entity.id
_entity.type
_entity.pdbx_description
1 polymer ?
#
loop_
_entity_poly.entity_id
_entity_poly.type
_entity_poly.pdbx_seq_one_letter_code
_entity_poly.pdbx_strand_id
1 'polypeptide(L)'
;MTITADAPGYTAGAITVNGVSVTGFADNGDNTYTVTHTVASGNTDIADDATIPVSVVLTDGAANSNVAYTTSPLAANSPSIDANVPVVSSGIDRAVYKGATVSQDGTVTGGATYSWEKAVGPGTVTFGSADQIDTTISADTPGSYILRLIATDAAGNMSFEDMIFTVHKNGDINNSGTIDNDDFTLLMFSWTTIANSMADLNSSGDVDNDDFTILMYWWAS
;
A
#
# COMPACT_ATOMS: atom_id res chain seq x y z
N MET A 1 16.54 -26.71 -0.39
CA MET A 1 17.96 -26.90 0.00
C MET A 1 18.32 -28.37 -0.15
N THR A 2 19.53 -28.67 -0.62
CA THR A 2 20.04 -30.05 -0.67
C THR A 2 21.14 -30.21 0.38
N ILE A 3 21.08 -31.27 1.17
CA ILE A 3 22.10 -31.65 2.15
C ILE A 3 22.81 -32.90 1.61
N THR A 4 24.14 -32.96 1.76
CA THR A 4 24.92 -34.18 1.50
C THR A 4 25.43 -34.73 2.82
N ALA A 5 25.28 -36.03 3.03
CA ALA A 5 25.83 -36.74 4.18
C ALA A 5 26.73 -37.90 3.72
N ASP A 6 27.29 -38.64 4.67
CA ASP A 6 28.16 -39.79 4.41
C ASP A 6 27.39 -41.08 4.11
N ALA A 7 26.12 -41.17 4.49
CA ALA A 7 25.23 -42.30 4.25
C ALA A 7 23.76 -41.87 4.07
N PRO A 8 22.90 -42.72 3.48
CA PRO A 8 21.46 -42.52 3.46
C PRO A 8 20.82 -43.03 4.77
N GLY A 9 19.52 -42.82 4.93
CA GLY A 9 18.72 -43.37 6.03
C GLY A 9 18.70 -42.52 7.31
N TYR A 10 19.28 -41.32 7.30
CA TYR A 10 19.16 -40.40 8.42
C TYR A 10 17.77 -39.76 8.49
N THR A 11 17.32 -39.50 9.71
CA THR A 11 16.08 -38.80 9.99
C THR A 11 16.36 -37.34 10.34
N ALA A 12 15.39 -36.46 10.10
CA ALA A 12 15.51 -35.05 10.47
C ALA A 12 15.49 -34.90 11.99
N GLY A 13 16.53 -34.27 12.54
CA GLY A 13 16.49 -33.65 13.85
C GLY A 13 15.93 -32.22 13.76
N ALA A 14 16.47 -31.30 14.55
CA ALA A 14 16.16 -29.88 14.41
C ALA A 14 16.85 -29.31 13.17
N ILE A 15 16.07 -28.92 12.17
CA ILE A 15 16.56 -28.25 10.97
C ILE A 15 15.88 -26.89 10.84
N THR A 16 16.67 -25.83 10.71
CA THR A 16 16.17 -24.49 10.41
C THR A 16 16.82 -23.92 9.15
N VAL A 17 16.05 -23.17 8.39
CA VAL A 17 16.49 -22.33 7.28
C VAL A 17 15.99 -20.94 7.56
N ASN A 18 16.88 -19.95 7.52
CA ASN A 18 16.62 -18.58 7.92
C ASN A 18 16.04 -18.47 9.35
N GLY A 19 16.50 -19.32 10.26
CA GLY A 19 15.96 -19.40 11.62
C GLY A 19 14.56 -20.03 11.75
N VAL A 20 13.88 -20.35 10.64
CA VAL A 20 12.56 -20.97 10.61
C VAL A 20 12.68 -22.48 10.53
N SER A 21 11.92 -23.20 11.37
CA SER A 21 11.87 -24.66 11.31
C SER A 21 11.29 -25.13 9.99
N VAL A 22 11.96 -26.09 9.36
CA VAL A 22 11.55 -26.61 8.05
C VAL A 22 10.37 -27.58 8.19
N THR A 23 9.52 -27.64 7.17
CA THR A 23 8.31 -28.47 7.17
C THR A 23 8.42 -29.71 6.30
N GLY A 24 9.40 -29.75 5.39
CA GLY A 24 9.64 -30.89 4.51
C GLY A 24 11.09 -31.38 4.59
N PHE A 25 11.25 -32.68 4.77
CA PHE A 25 12.52 -33.40 4.71
C PHE A 25 12.32 -34.72 3.98
N ALA A 26 13.17 -35.01 3.00
CA ALA A 26 13.16 -36.24 2.25
C ALA A 26 14.59 -36.78 2.10
N ASP A 27 14.76 -38.08 2.35
CA ASP A 27 15.95 -38.83 1.97
C ASP A 27 15.81 -39.31 0.52
N ASN A 28 16.80 -39.03 -0.32
CA ASN A 28 16.79 -39.40 -1.73
C ASN A 28 17.41 -40.80 -1.97
N GLY A 29 17.99 -41.42 -0.94
CA GLY A 29 18.58 -42.76 -1.01
C GLY A 29 19.97 -42.82 -1.66
N ASP A 30 20.56 -41.67 -1.96
CA ASP A 30 21.85 -41.50 -2.65
C ASP A 30 22.84 -40.61 -1.87
N ASN A 31 22.74 -40.64 -0.53
CA ASN A 31 23.45 -39.78 0.41
C ASN A 31 23.06 -38.29 0.34
N THR A 32 22.05 -37.94 -0.45
CA THR A 32 21.49 -36.59 -0.48
C THR A 32 20.11 -36.53 0.16
N TYR A 33 19.81 -35.38 0.74
CA TYR A 33 18.52 -35.11 1.37
C TYR A 33 17.97 -33.79 0.86
N THR A 34 16.67 -33.73 0.62
CA THR A 34 15.98 -32.51 0.19
C THR A 34 15.20 -31.93 1.36
N VAL A 35 15.44 -30.64 1.62
CA VAL A 35 14.73 -29.84 2.61
C VAL A 35 13.91 -28.76 1.92
N THR A 36 12.63 -28.72 2.26
CA THR A 36 11.69 -27.69 1.80
C THR A 36 11.48 -26.66 2.89
N HIS A 37 11.81 -25.41 2.57
CA HIS A 37 11.52 -24.23 3.39
C HIS A 37 10.46 -23.39 2.66
N THR A 38 9.40 -23.01 3.37
CA THR A 38 8.38 -22.10 2.87
C THR A 38 8.61 -20.74 3.54
N VAL A 39 8.88 -19.72 2.73
CA VAL A 39 8.95 -18.33 3.20
C VAL A 39 7.53 -17.88 3.55
N ALA A 40 7.35 -17.30 4.73
CA ALA A 40 6.08 -16.77 5.19
C ALA A 40 6.20 -15.27 5.50
N SER A 41 5.09 -14.53 5.39
CA SER A 41 5.03 -13.10 5.70
C SER A 41 5.64 -12.79 7.07
N GLY A 42 6.52 -11.79 7.11
CA GLY A 42 7.20 -11.34 8.34
C GLY A 42 8.37 -12.21 8.78
N ASN A 43 8.80 -13.19 7.97
CA ASN A 43 10.14 -13.78 8.14
C ASN A 43 11.22 -12.72 7.89
N THR A 44 12.44 -12.99 8.33
CA THR A 44 13.56 -12.05 8.15
C THR A 44 14.01 -12.02 6.69
N ASP A 45 14.11 -10.84 6.11
CA ASP A 45 14.66 -10.68 4.77
C ASP A 45 16.15 -11.02 4.73
N ILE A 46 16.58 -11.64 3.64
CA ILE A 46 17.97 -11.95 3.32
C ILE A 46 18.29 -11.31 1.98
N ALA A 47 19.19 -10.33 1.99
CA ALA A 47 19.65 -9.63 0.79
C ALA A 47 20.37 -10.57 -0.20
N ASP A 48 20.42 -10.19 -1.47
CA ASP A 48 21.07 -10.96 -2.55
C ASP A 48 22.57 -11.24 -2.31
N ASP A 49 23.24 -10.40 -1.51
CA ASP A 49 24.65 -10.53 -1.16
C ASP A 49 24.89 -11.22 0.20
N ALA A 50 23.83 -11.66 0.88
CA ALA A 50 23.89 -12.33 2.17
C ALA A 50 23.65 -13.84 2.06
N THR A 51 24.31 -14.61 2.92
CA THR A 51 24.06 -16.06 3.03
C THR A 51 22.81 -16.32 3.87
N ILE A 52 21.91 -17.19 3.41
CA ILE A 52 20.76 -17.64 4.22
C ILE A 52 21.25 -18.52 5.38
N PRO A 53 21.03 -18.15 6.65
CA PRO A 53 21.48 -18.95 7.78
C PRO A 53 20.81 -20.34 7.80
N VAL A 54 21.58 -21.40 8.01
CA VAL A 54 21.06 -22.77 8.17
C VAL A 54 21.53 -23.37 9.49
N SER A 55 20.76 -24.31 10.01
CA SER A 55 21.15 -25.21 11.10
C SER A 55 20.62 -26.59 10.78
N VAL A 56 21.50 -27.58 10.62
CA VAL A 56 21.13 -28.93 10.20
C VAL A 56 21.58 -29.95 11.24
N VAL A 57 20.61 -30.62 11.84
CA VAL A 57 20.81 -31.81 12.68
C VAL A 57 20.14 -33.02 12.01
N LEU A 58 20.91 -34.07 11.78
CA LEU A 58 20.47 -35.37 11.30
C LEU A 58 20.70 -36.41 12.41
N THR A 59 19.80 -37.39 12.48
CA THR A 59 19.83 -38.45 13.50
C THR A 59 19.85 -39.82 12.84
N ASP A 60 20.79 -40.68 13.26
CA ASP A 60 20.91 -42.05 12.78
C ASP A 60 19.85 -43.00 13.39
N GLY A 61 19.77 -44.22 12.88
CA GLY A 61 18.86 -45.25 13.39
C GLY A 61 19.17 -45.74 14.82
N ALA A 62 20.33 -45.38 15.37
CA ALA A 62 20.73 -45.64 16.75
C ALA A 62 20.46 -44.43 17.68
N ALA A 63 19.78 -43.40 17.17
CA ALA A 63 19.44 -42.16 17.86
C ALA A 63 20.64 -41.25 18.22
N ASN A 64 21.77 -41.40 17.53
CA ASN A 64 22.87 -40.44 17.61
C ASN A 64 22.63 -39.29 16.64
N SER A 65 22.89 -38.06 17.11
CA SER A 65 22.77 -36.85 16.29
C SER A 65 24.11 -36.17 16.11
N ASN A 66 24.33 -35.54 14.95
CA ASN A 66 25.48 -34.66 14.76
C ASN A 66 25.32 -33.35 15.56
N VAL A 67 26.45 -32.66 15.76
CA VAL A 67 26.41 -31.23 16.12
C VAL A 67 25.85 -30.45 14.94
N ALA A 68 24.99 -29.46 15.20
CA ALA A 68 24.35 -28.66 14.18
C ALA A 68 25.36 -28.11 13.15
N TYR A 69 25.17 -28.47 11.88
CA TYR A 69 25.94 -27.93 10.78
C TYR A 69 25.32 -26.61 10.33
N THR A 70 26.12 -25.54 10.33
CA THR A 70 25.64 -24.16 10.09
C THR A 70 26.30 -23.46 8.91
N THR A 71 27.19 -24.15 8.19
CA THR A 71 27.81 -23.58 7.00
C THR A 71 26.80 -23.53 5.86
N SER A 72 26.50 -22.33 5.41
CA SER A 72 25.55 -22.08 4.33
C SER A 72 26.28 -22.00 2.99
N PRO A 73 25.62 -22.27 1.84
CA PRO A 73 26.16 -21.92 0.53
C PRO A 73 26.46 -20.41 0.44
N LEU A 74 27.38 -20.04 -0.45
CA LEU A 74 27.66 -18.64 -0.73
C LEU A 74 26.39 -17.92 -1.24
N ALA A 75 26.28 -16.62 -0.96
CA ALA A 75 25.15 -15.78 -1.36
C ALA A 75 24.89 -15.85 -2.87
N ALA A 76 25.94 -15.79 -3.69
CA ALA A 76 25.84 -15.90 -5.16
C ALA A 76 25.26 -17.24 -5.67
N ASN A 77 25.16 -18.26 -4.82
CA ASN A 77 24.58 -19.57 -5.13
C ASN A 77 23.25 -19.81 -4.40
N SER A 78 22.71 -18.79 -3.73
CA SER A 78 21.46 -18.84 -2.97
C SER A 78 20.51 -17.76 -3.48
N PRO A 79 19.19 -17.98 -3.47
CA PRO A 79 18.26 -16.88 -3.68
C PRO A 79 18.29 -15.91 -2.48
N SER A 80 17.86 -14.67 -2.69
CA SER A 80 17.41 -13.80 -1.58
C SER A 80 16.09 -14.29 -1.00
N ILE A 81 15.77 -13.77 0.18
CA ILE A 81 14.46 -13.91 0.81
C ILE A 81 13.93 -12.51 1.02
N ASP A 82 12.79 -12.20 0.42
CA ASP A 82 12.00 -11.00 0.72
C ASP A 82 10.62 -11.48 1.17
N ALA A 83 10.36 -11.35 2.47
CA ALA A 83 9.19 -11.86 3.15
C ALA A 83 8.28 -10.74 3.67
N ASN A 84 8.58 -9.49 3.31
CA ASN A 84 7.89 -8.32 3.81
C ASN A 84 7.26 -7.55 2.64
N VAL A 85 6.06 -7.03 2.87
CA VAL A 85 5.41 -6.13 1.90
C VAL A 85 5.90 -4.70 2.12
N PRO A 86 5.80 -3.82 1.11
CA PRO A 86 5.99 -2.40 1.30
C PRO A 86 5.09 -1.84 2.42
N VAL A 87 5.51 -0.76 3.06
CA VAL A 87 4.66 0.03 3.95
C VAL A 87 4.17 1.24 3.17
N VAL A 88 2.87 1.36 2.99
CA VAL A 88 2.23 2.41 2.19
C VAL A 88 1.42 3.32 3.10
N SER A 89 1.56 4.62 2.88
CA SER A 89 0.53 5.58 3.21
C SER A 89 0.13 6.40 1.98
N SER A 90 -1.16 6.42 1.71
CA SER A 90 -1.82 7.21 0.66
C SER A 90 -1.92 8.70 0.99
N GLY A 91 -1.53 9.11 2.21
CA GLY A 91 -1.58 10.49 2.68
C GLY A 91 -2.89 10.84 3.38
N ILE A 92 -3.18 12.13 3.55
CA ILE A 92 -4.40 12.59 4.23
C ILE A 92 -5.61 12.54 3.30
N ASP A 93 -6.80 12.30 3.89
CA ASP A 93 -8.07 12.49 3.20
C ASP A 93 -8.21 13.90 2.65
N ARG A 94 -8.90 14.03 1.51
CA ARG A 94 -9.07 15.29 0.81
C ARG A 94 -10.54 15.61 0.57
N ALA A 95 -10.88 16.88 0.69
CA ALA A 95 -12.19 17.42 0.36
C ALA A 95 -12.01 18.65 -0.54
N VAL A 96 -12.68 18.68 -1.68
CA VAL A 96 -12.59 19.78 -2.65
C VAL A 96 -13.94 20.03 -3.31
N TYR A 97 -14.12 21.20 -3.92
CA TYR A 97 -15.27 21.47 -4.79
C TYR A 97 -15.06 20.94 -6.21
N LYS A 98 -16.15 20.66 -6.92
CA LYS A 98 -16.12 20.13 -8.28
C LYS A 98 -15.29 21.02 -9.21
N GLY A 99 -14.34 20.40 -9.92
CA GLY A 99 -13.44 21.07 -10.87
C GLY A 99 -12.09 21.46 -10.27
N ALA A 100 -11.92 21.37 -8.95
CA ALA A 100 -10.63 21.54 -8.32
C ALA A 100 -9.71 20.34 -8.57
N THR A 101 -8.40 20.63 -8.58
CA THR A 101 -7.32 19.63 -8.59
C THR A 101 -6.49 19.83 -7.33
N VAL A 102 -6.20 18.75 -6.60
CA VAL A 102 -5.44 18.79 -5.34
C VAL A 102 -4.18 17.94 -5.43
N SER A 103 -3.09 18.38 -4.80
CA SER A 103 -1.90 17.54 -4.61
C SER A 103 -2.17 16.48 -3.55
N GLN A 104 -1.78 15.25 -3.82
CA GLN A 104 -1.79 14.16 -2.88
C GLN A 104 -0.38 13.64 -2.70
N ASP A 105 0.07 13.68 -1.46
CA ASP A 105 1.44 13.35 -1.11
C ASP A 105 1.39 12.06 -0.28
N GLY A 106 1.92 10.99 -0.86
CA GLY A 106 1.97 9.67 -0.25
C GLY A 106 3.33 9.41 0.42
N THR A 107 3.44 8.32 1.15
CA THR A 107 4.75 7.80 1.59
C THR A 107 4.80 6.31 1.37
N VAL A 108 5.91 5.80 0.83
CA VAL A 108 6.12 4.37 0.66
C VAL A 108 7.52 4.01 1.14
N THR A 109 7.62 2.98 1.97
CA THR A 109 8.89 2.35 2.36
C THR A 109 8.94 0.94 1.80
N GLY A 110 10.05 0.58 1.15
CA GLY A 110 10.24 -0.75 0.56
C GLY A 110 9.56 -0.96 -0.80
N GLY A 111 8.91 0.05 -1.38
CA GLY A 111 8.30 -0.05 -2.72
C GLY A 111 9.29 0.21 -3.85
N ALA A 112 9.04 -0.42 -5.01
CA ALA A 112 9.77 -0.24 -6.26
C ALA A 112 8.88 0.34 -7.37
N THR A 113 7.62 -0.10 -7.47
CA THR A 113 6.62 0.44 -8.42
C THR A 113 5.35 0.84 -7.70
N TYR A 114 4.64 1.82 -8.26
CA TYR A 114 3.46 2.43 -7.64
C TYR A 114 2.30 2.50 -8.63
N SER A 115 1.07 2.45 -8.10
CA SER A 115 -0.12 2.74 -8.89
C SER A 115 -1.24 3.33 -8.05
N TRP A 116 -1.84 4.40 -8.54
CA TRP A 116 -3.08 4.98 -8.03
C TRP A 116 -4.29 4.45 -8.80
N GLU A 117 -5.33 4.05 -8.07
CA GLU A 117 -6.61 3.65 -8.65
C GLU A 117 -7.81 4.23 -7.90
N LYS A 118 -8.94 4.36 -8.60
CA LYS A 118 -10.25 4.57 -7.97
C LYS A 118 -10.84 3.21 -7.63
N ALA A 119 -10.86 2.85 -6.35
CA ALA A 119 -11.50 1.62 -5.88
C ALA A 119 -13.04 1.75 -5.92
N VAL A 120 -13.58 2.86 -5.42
CA VAL A 120 -15.03 3.13 -5.36
C VAL A 120 -15.29 4.60 -5.64
N GLY A 121 -16.42 4.91 -6.28
CA GLY A 121 -16.94 6.28 -6.35
C GLY A 121 -17.78 6.54 -7.60
N PRO A 122 -18.64 7.58 -7.56
CA PRO A 122 -19.72 7.78 -8.54
C PRO A 122 -19.26 8.26 -9.92
N GLY A 123 -18.12 8.96 -9.99
CA GLY A 123 -17.60 9.57 -11.22
C GLY A 123 -16.24 9.04 -11.66
N THR A 124 -15.65 9.69 -12.66
CA THR A 124 -14.28 9.42 -13.12
C THR A 124 -13.30 10.23 -12.27
N VAL A 125 -12.24 9.57 -11.80
CA VAL A 125 -11.11 10.22 -11.11
C VAL A 125 -9.96 10.33 -12.10
N THR A 126 -9.34 11.50 -12.18
CA THR A 126 -8.14 11.75 -12.98
C THR A 126 -6.95 11.94 -12.04
N PHE A 127 -5.93 11.11 -12.23
CA PHE A 127 -4.65 11.22 -11.55
C PHE A 127 -3.63 11.88 -12.49
N GLY A 128 -2.88 12.87 -12.01
CA GLY A 128 -1.82 13.52 -12.79
C GLY A 128 -0.68 12.56 -13.14
N SER A 129 -0.20 11.83 -12.14
CA SER A 129 0.89 10.84 -12.25
C SER A 129 0.48 9.56 -11.53
N ALA A 130 -0.32 8.72 -12.18
CA ALA A 130 -0.88 7.53 -11.54
C ALA A 130 0.17 6.50 -11.13
N ASP A 131 1.40 6.57 -11.62
CA ASP A 131 2.52 5.65 -11.37
C ASP A 131 3.57 6.20 -10.39
N GLN A 132 3.31 7.35 -9.77
CA GLN A 132 4.17 7.97 -8.77
C GLN A 132 3.51 7.91 -7.38
N ILE A 133 4.32 8.01 -6.33
CA ILE A 133 3.83 8.11 -4.95
C ILE A 133 2.98 9.38 -4.81
N ASP A 134 3.55 10.52 -5.21
CA ASP A 134 2.88 11.81 -5.20
C ASP A 134 2.19 12.05 -6.54
N THR A 135 0.94 12.52 -6.49
CA THR A 135 0.13 12.78 -7.68
C THR A 135 -0.77 13.98 -7.45
N THR A 136 -1.41 14.47 -8.51
CA THR A 136 -2.59 15.32 -8.38
C THR A 136 -3.86 14.51 -8.60
N ILE A 137 -4.97 14.93 -7.99
CA ILE A 137 -6.26 14.23 -8.03
C ILE A 137 -7.37 15.23 -8.36
N SER A 138 -8.27 14.83 -9.26
CA SER A 138 -9.55 15.52 -9.53
C SER A 138 -10.64 14.50 -9.88
N ALA A 139 -11.92 14.86 -9.75
CA ALA A 139 -13.02 14.03 -10.24
C ALA A 139 -14.12 14.85 -10.92
N ASP A 140 -14.85 14.20 -11.84
CA ASP A 140 -15.87 14.83 -12.68
C ASP A 140 -17.26 14.94 -12.03
N THR A 141 -17.50 14.18 -10.96
CA THR A 141 -18.81 14.03 -10.33
C THR A 141 -18.69 14.26 -8.82
N PRO A 142 -19.54 15.10 -8.21
CA PRO A 142 -19.59 15.24 -6.76
C PRO A 142 -19.95 13.92 -6.08
N GLY A 143 -19.36 13.69 -4.90
CA GLY A 143 -19.57 12.50 -4.09
C GLY A 143 -18.30 12.07 -3.36
N SER A 144 -18.42 10.96 -2.63
CA SER A 144 -17.31 10.35 -1.91
C SER A 144 -16.67 9.22 -2.73
N TYR A 145 -15.35 9.18 -2.72
CA TYR A 145 -14.51 8.23 -3.43
C TYR A 145 -13.57 7.53 -2.46
N ILE A 146 -13.30 6.24 -2.72
CA ILE A 146 -12.18 5.51 -2.14
C ILE A 146 -11.11 5.42 -3.22
N LEU A 147 -9.99 6.09 -2.99
CA LEU A 147 -8.81 6.05 -3.85
C LEU A 147 -7.75 5.20 -3.17
N ARG A 148 -6.98 4.46 -3.96
CA ARG A 148 -6.00 3.50 -3.45
C ARG A 148 -4.63 3.77 -4.05
N LEU A 149 -3.63 3.88 -3.17
CA LEU A 149 -2.22 3.81 -3.54
C LEU A 149 -1.73 2.38 -3.32
N ILE A 150 -1.25 1.74 -4.37
CA ILE A 150 -0.65 0.40 -4.34
C ILE A 150 0.86 0.56 -4.52
N ALA A 151 1.63 -0.17 -3.72
CA ALA A 151 3.06 -0.33 -3.93
C ALA A 151 3.43 -1.80 -4.13
N THR A 152 4.42 -2.05 -4.96
CA THR A 152 5.03 -3.37 -5.17
C THR A 152 6.53 -3.24 -5.01
N ASP A 153 7.15 -4.10 -4.21
CA ASP A 153 8.62 -4.15 -4.06
C ASP A 153 9.30 -4.83 -5.27
N ALA A 154 10.63 -4.98 -5.21
CA ALA A 154 11.40 -5.61 -6.27
C ALA A 154 11.20 -7.14 -6.36
N ALA A 155 10.76 -7.78 -5.27
CA ALA A 155 10.44 -9.20 -5.22
C ALA A 155 9.01 -9.53 -5.67
N GLY A 156 8.18 -8.50 -5.83
CA GLY A 156 6.77 -8.61 -6.24
C GLY A 156 5.77 -8.66 -5.08
N ASN A 157 6.19 -8.45 -3.82
CA ASN A 157 5.22 -8.35 -2.74
C ASN A 157 4.47 -7.01 -2.81
N MET A 158 3.18 -7.06 -2.53
CA MET A 158 2.27 -5.92 -2.74
C MET A 158 1.57 -5.54 -1.44
N SER A 159 1.39 -4.24 -1.25
CA SER A 159 0.49 -3.66 -0.24
C SER A 159 -0.14 -2.39 -0.78
N PHE A 160 -1.16 -1.90 -0.08
CA PHE A 160 -1.86 -0.69 -0.45
C PHE A 160 -2.43 0.02 0.77
N GLU A 161 -2.75 1.30 0.60
CA GLU A 161 -3.60 2.05 1.51
C GLU A 161 -4.69 2.78 0.73
N ASP A 162 -5.87 2.86 1.34
CA ASP A 162 -7.03 3.58 0.82
C ASP A 162 -7.15 4.95 1.52
N MET A 163 -7.53 5.99 0.76
CA MET A 163 -7.92 7.30 1.27
C MET A 163 -9.32 7.68 0.82
N ILE A 164 -9.95 8.58 1.58
CA ILE A 164 -11.23 9.19 1.21
C ILE A 164 -10.96 10.49 0.46
N PHE A 165 -11.53 10.57 -0.74
CA PHE A 165 -11.60 11.81 -1.52
C PHE A 165 -13.05 12.24 -1.66
N THR A 166 -13.38 13.41 -1.14
CA THR A 166 -14.73 13.98 -1.20
C THR A 166 -14.76 15.14 -2.18
N VAL A 167 -15.69 15.08 -3.12
CA VAL A 167 -15.95 16.16 -4.07
C VAL A 167 -17.32 16.76 -3.79
N HIS A 168 -17.33 18.02 -3.34
CA HIS A 168 -18.54 18.77 -3.05
C HIS A 168 -19.15 19.37 -4.33
N LYS A 169 -20.46 19.60 -4.30
CA LYS A 169 -21.12 20.38 -5.36
C LYS A 169 -20.73 21.83 -5.20
N ASN A 170 -20.54 22.55 -6.30
CA ASN A 170 -20.36 24.00 -6.23
C ASN A 170 -21.66 24.62 -5.70
N GLY A 171 -21.58 25.46 -4.68
CA GLY A 171 -22.74 26.07 -4.02
C GLY A 171 -23.30 25.30 -2.82
N ASP A 172 -22.84 24.08 -2.53
CA ASP A 172 -23.12 23.39 -1.26
C ASP A 172 -22.12 23.86 -0.21
N ILE A 173 -22.39 25.04 0.36
CA ILE A 173 -21.48 25.78 1.25
C ILE A 173 -21.37 25.07 2.61
N ASN A 174 -22.44 24.40 3.07
CA ASN A 174 -22.45 23.67 4.33
C ASN A 174 -22.01 22.19 4.21
N ASN A 175 -21.71 21.72 3.00
CA ASN A 175 -21.33 20.33 2.70
C ASN A 175 -22.39 19.30 3.13
N SER A 176 -23.67 19.65 3.07
CA SER A 176 -24.79 18.77 3.40
C SER A 176 -25.12 17.77 2.28
N GLY A 177 -24.60 17.99 1.07
CA GLY A 177 -24.90 17.24 -0.14
C GLY A 177 -26.07 17.82 -0.96
N THR A 178 -26.78 18.81 -0.43
CA THR A 178 -27.85 19.56 -1.09
C THR A 178 -27.47 21.04 -1.20
N ILE A 179 -28.07 21.73 -2.17
CA ILE A 179 -27.92 23.18 -2.33
C ILE A 179 -29.28 23.77 -1.98
N ASP A 180 -29.38 24.44 -0.83
CA ASP A 180 -30.65 24.85 -0.27
C ASP A 180 -30.60 26.17 0.53
N ASN A 181 -31.66 26.43 1.29
CA ASN A 181 -31.81 27.65 2.08
C ASN A 181 -30.73 27.82 3.15
N ASP A 182 -30.10 26.75 3.62
CA ASP A 182 -29.01 26.84 4.57
C ASP A 182 -27.76 27.41 3.87
N ASP A 183 -27.47 26.98 2.63
CA ASP A 183 -26.38 27.55 1.83
C ASP A 183 -26.64 29.02 1.49
N PHE A 184 -27.87 29.35 1.12
CA PHE A 184 -28.28 30.75 0.92
C PHE A 184 -28.00 31.60 2.15
N THR A 185 -28.38 31.07 3.31
CA THR A 185 -28.22 31.77 4.59
C THR A 185 -26.74 31.97 4.90
N LEU A 186 -25.90 30.97 4.64
CA LEU A 186 -24.45 31.06 4.82
C LEU A 186 -23.77 32.03 3.86
N LEU A 187 -24.21 32.07 2.60
CA LEU A 187 -23.75 33.03 1.62
C LEU A 187 -24.07 34.45 2.09
N MET A 188 -25.34 34.70 2.45
CA MET A 188 -25.79 36.03 2.90
C MET A 188 -25.14 36.43 4.24
N PHE A 189 -24.83 35.47 5.11
CA PHE A 189 -24.08 35.72 6.34
C PHE A 189 -22.64 36.17 6.05
N SER A 190 -22.05 35.67 4.97
CA SER A 190 -20.67 35.98 4.55
C SER A 190 -20.58 37.19 3.61
N TRP A 191 -21.71 37.80 3.25
CA TRP A 191 -21.81 38.89 2.28
C TRP A 191 -20.88 40.05 2.65
N THR A 192 -20.05 40.51 1.70
CA THR A 192 -19.09 41.62 1.89
C THR A 192 -18.01 41.41 2.96
N THR A 193 -17.89 40.21 3.53
CA THR A 193 -16.79 39.87 4.45
C THR A 193 -15.68 39.11 3.70
N ILE A 194 -14.43 39.44 4.00
CA ILE A 194 -13.27 38.67 3.52
C ILE A 194 -13.18 37.38 4.33
N ALA A 195 -12.93 36.27 3.62
CA ALA A 195 -12.41 34.97 4.10
C ALA A 195 -13.40 33.87 4.52
N ASN A 196 -14.60 33.79 3.94
CA ASN A 196 -15.25 32.47 3.85
C ASN A 196 -14.92 31.84 2.48
N SER A 197 -13.83 31.07 2.42
CA SER A 197 -13.40 30.39 1.18
C SER A 197 -14.39 29.33 0.69
N MET A 198 -15.38 28.94 1.50
CA MET A 198 -16.47 28.06 1.06
C MET A 198 -17.63 28.84 0.44
N ALA A 199 -17.80 30.13 0.76
CA ALA A 199 -18.84 31.00 0.21
C ALA A 199 -18.34 31.86 -0.97
N ASP A 200 -17.03 32.07 -1.11
CA ASP A 200 -16.36 32.63 -2.29
C ASP A 200 -16.24 31.53 -3.37
N LEU A 201 -17.33 31.33 -4.11
CA LEU A 201 -17.51 30.26 -5.08
C LEU A 201 -16.78 30.53 -6.40
N ASN A 202 -16.41 31.78 -6.69
CA ASN A 202 -15.59 32.14 -7.85
C ASN A 202 -14.10 32.32 -7.52
N SER A 203 -13.71 32.23 -6.25
CA SER A 203 -12.35 32.43 -5.76
C SER A 203 -11.79 33.83 -6.07
N SER A 204 -12.65 34.85 -6.06
CA SER A 204 -12.25 36.26 -6.30
C SER A 204 -11.65 36.93 -5.07
N GLY A 205 -11.83 36.35 -3.88
CA GLY A 205 -11.37 36.85 -2.59
C GLY A 205 -12.45 37.56 -1.76
N ASP A 206 -13.61 37.85 -2.35
CA ASP A 206 -14.75 38.49 -1.71
C ASP A 206 -16.03 37.68 -1.98
N VAL A 207 -17.02 37.74 -1.06
CA VAL A 207 -18.35 37.13 -1.26
C VAL A 207 -19.33 38.19 -1.75
N ASP A 208 -19.78 38.08 -3.00
CA ASP A 208 -20.61 39.08 -3.66
C ASP A 208 -21.69 38.54 -4.63
N ASN A 209 -22.15 39.38 -5.55
CA ASN A 209 -23.19 39.03 -6.53
C ASN A 209 -22.77 37.91 -7.49
N ASP A 210 -21.48 37.75 -7.77
CA ASP A 210 -21.00 36.69 -8.64
C ASP A 210 -21.14 35.33 -7.93
N ASP A 211 -20.85 35.25 -6.63
CA ASP A 211 -21.07 34.03 -5.82
C ASP A 211 -22.55 33.70 -5.69
N PHE A 212 -23.39 34.70 -5.47
CA PHE A 212 -24.84 34.53 -5.49
C PHE A 212 -25.31 33.94 -6.82
N THR A 213 -24.78 34.44 -7.93
CA THR A 213 -25.12 33.97 -9.26
C THR A 213 -24.72 32.49 -9.42
N ILE A 214 -23.55 32.10 -8.91
CA ILE A 214 -23.10 30.70 -8.92
C ILE A 214 -24.00 29.83 -8.05
N LEU A 215 -24.31 30.25 -6.82
CA LEU A 215 -25.21 29.51 -5.94
C LEU A 215 -26.57 29.26 -6.62
N MET A 216 -27.16 30.30 -7.21
CA MET A 216 -28.46 30.20 -7.89
C MET A 216 -28.40 29.36 -9.16
N TYR A 217 -27.26 29.33 -9.85
CA TYR A 217 -27.06 28.45 -11.01
C TYR A 217 -27.13 26.97 -10.59
N TRP A 218 -26.52 26.60 -9.47
CA TRP A 218 -26.48 25.21 -9.00
C TRP A 218 -27.69 24.79 -8.15
N TRP A 219 -28.46 25.75 -7.62
CA TRP A 219 -29.67 25.50 -6.84
C TRP A 219 -30.69 24.58 -7.53
N ALA A 220 -30.77 24.63 -8.86
CA ALA A 220 -31.76 23.91 -9.65
C ALA A 220 -31.26 22.58 -10.25
N SER A 221 -30.04 22.13 -9.93
CA SER A 221 -29.34 21.01 -10.58
C SER A 221 -29.13 19.76 -9.73
#